data_AF-A0A7X9CD37-F1
#
_entry.id   AF-A0A7X9CD37-F1
#
_cell.length_a   1.000
_cell.length_b   1.000
_cell.length_c   1.000
_cell.angle_alpha   90.00
_cell.angle_beta   90.00
_cell.angle_gamma   90.00
#
_symmetry.space_group_name_H-M   'P 1'
#
loop_
_entity.id
_entity.type
_entity.pdbx_description
1 polymer ?
#
loop_
_entity_poly.entity_id
_entity_poly.type
_entity_poly.pdbx_seq_one_letter_code
_entity_poly.pdbx_strand_id
1 'polypeptide(L)'
;RLHEAGCDIITITQYMRPSKLHHPIDRWVKPQQFVALSQAAEEMGFLAVMAGPMVRSSYRAGKLWAQAMRKLGREIPENLLHLDSNQPARQEAASVVARTQQAAAS
;
A
#
# COMPACT_ATOMS: atom_id res chain seq x y z
N ARG A 1 14.36 0.00 13.09
CA ARG A 1 13.69 0.50 11.87
C ARG A 1 13.31 -0.71 11.01
N LEU A 2 12.15 -0.74 10.35
CA LEU A 2 11.64 -1.97 9.67
C LEU A 2 12.48 -2.38 8.45
N HIS A 3 12.80 -1.43 7.56
CA HIS A 3 13.61 -1.71 6.36
C HIS A 3 15.02 -2.22 6.73
N GLU A 4 15.70 -1.56 7.66
CA GLU A 4 17.02 -2.00 8.17
C GLU A 4 16.99 -3.40 8.81
N ALA A 5 15.82 -3.85 9.28
CA ALA A 5 15.63 -5.20 9.81
C ALA A 5 15.34 -6.25 8.72
N GLY A 6 15.41 -5.89 7.43
CA GLY A 6 15.17 -6.80 6.29
C GLY A 6 13.72 -6.91 5.87
N CYS A 7 12.86 -5.93 6.20
CA CYS A 7 11.47 -5.93 5.74
C CYS A 7 11.38 -5.47 4.29
N ASP A 8 10.93 -6.36 3.40
CA ASP A 8 10.83 -6.10 1.96
C ASP A 8 9.54 -5.39 1.55
N ILE A 9 8.41 -5.76 2.16
CA ILE A 9 7.07 -5.33 1.77
C ILE A 9 6.40 -4.64 2.95
N ILE A 10 5.85 -3.45 2.72
CA ILE A 10 5.14 -2.70 3.75
C ILE A 10 3.73 -2.29 3.29
N THR A 11 2.78 -2.43 4.21
CA THR A 11 1.42 -1.88 4.06
C THR A 11 1.18 -0.81 5.11
N ILE A 12 0.60 0.32 4.72
CA ILE A 12 0.33 1.48 5.57
C ILE A 12 -1.17 1.75 5.52
N THR A 13 -1.86 1.65 6.66
CA THR A 13 -3.33 1.63 6.71
C THR A 13 -3.91 2.58 7.75
N GLN A 14 -5.20 2.91 7.61
CA GLN A 14 -5.97 3.60 8.64
C GLN A 14 -6.38 2.60 9.73
N TYR A 15 -6.12 2.96 10.97
CA TYR A 15 -6.71 2.27 12.10
C TYR A 15 -8.23 2.45 12.09
N MET A 16 -8.97 1.34 12.04
CA MET A 16 -10.43 1.31 12.17
C MET A 16 -10.78 0.67 13.51
N ARG A 17 -11.32 1.47 14.42
CA ARG A 17 -11.74 1.04 15.75
C ARG A 17 -12.92 0.06 15.63
N PRO A 18 -12.77 -1.22 16.06
CA PRO A 18 -13.85 -2.21 15.92
C PRO A 18 -15.05 -1.94 16.83
N SER A 19 -14.80 -1.45 18.05
CA SER A 19 -15.85 -1.16 19.04
C SER A 19 -15.38 -0.10 20.05
N LYS A 20 -16.32 0.39 20.88
CA LYS A 20 -16.03 1.35 21.97
C LYS A 20 -15.06 0.84 23.03
N LEU A 21 -14.79 -0.47 23.10
CA LEU A 21 -13.83 -1.05 24.02
C LEU A 21 -12.39 -1.00 23.49
N HIS A 22 -12.21 -0.74 22.19
CA HIS A 22 -10.89 -0.62 21.59
C HIS A 22 -10.38 0.81 21.68
N HIS A 23 -9.08 0.98 21.45
CA HIS A 23 -8.43 2.29 21.45
C HIS A 23 -9.20 3.29 20.59
N PRO A 24 -9.42 4.54 21.05
CA PRO A 24 -10.08 5.56 20.25
C PRO A 24 -9.28 5.87 18.98
N ILE A 25 -9.97 6.33 17.94
CA ILE A 25 -9.29 6.86 16.76
C ILE A 25 -8.78 8.25 17.12
N ASP A 26 -7.47 8.43 17.12
CA ASP A 26 -6.84 9.73 17.37
C ASP A 26 -6.94 10.66 16.16
N ARG A 27 -6.73 10.10 14.95
CA ARG A 27 -6.81 10.85 13.69
C ARG A 27 -7.29 10.01 12.51
N TRP A 28 -7.93 10.69 11.58
CA TRP A 28 -8.24 10.19 10.24
C TRP A 28 -7.22 10.74 9.25
N VAL A 29 -6.39 9.85 8.69
CA VAL A 29 -5.30 10.24 7.78
C VAL A 29 -5.89 10.59 6.41
N LYS A 30 -5.49 11.74 5.86
CA LYS A 30 -5.96 12.18 4.54
C LYS A 30 -5.36 11.32 3.43
N PRO A 31 -6.08 11.08 2.32
CA PRO A 31 -5.55 10.31 1.17
C PRO A 31 -4.19 10.80 0.65
N GLN A 32 -3.96 12.12 0.60
CA GLN A 32 -2.68 12.70 0.16
C GLN A 32 -1.52 12.34 1.09
N GLN A 33 -1.78 12.17 2.39
CA GLN A 33 -0.76 11.75 3.34
C GLN A 33 -0.36 10.30 3.12
N PHE A 34 -1.30 9.42 2.74
CA PHE A 34 -0.96 8.05 2.34
C PHE A 34 -0.09 8.02 1.06
N VAL A 35 -0.35 8.91 0.09
CA VAL A 35 0.50 9.05 -1.10
C VAL A 35 1.93 9.45 -0.71
N ALA A 36 2.08 10.47 0.14
CA ALA A 36 3.39 10.91 0.63
C ALA A 36 4.12 9.81 1.42
N LEU A 37 3.41 9.08 2.28
CA LEU A 37 3.96 7.94 3.01
C LEU A 37 4.42 6.81 2.08
N SER A 38 3.67 6.54 1.00
CA SER A 38 4.06 5.56 -0.01
C SER A 38 5.35 5.96 -0.72
N GLN A 39 5.49 7.24 -1.08
CA GLN A 39 6.70 7.78 -1.71
C GLN A 39 7.91 7.66 -0.77
N ALA A 40 7.77 8.10 0.47
CA ALA A 40 8.83 8.00 1.47
C ALA A 40 9.27 6.55 1.74
N ALA A 41 8.34 5.59 1.76
CA ALA A 41 8.67 4.17 1.91
C ALA A 41 9.40 3.62 0.69
N GLU A 42 9.00 4.00 -0.53
CA GLU A 42 9.72 3.60 -1.74
C GLU A 42 11.14 4.20 -1.78
N GLU A 43 11.32 5.47 -1.39
CA GLU A 43 12.63 6.12 -1.26
C GLU A 43 13.51 5.47 -0.20
N MET A 44 12.91 4.92 0.86
CA MET A 44 13.63 4.18 1.91
C MET A 44 14.19 2.83 1.42
N GLY A 45 13.65 2.26 0.33
CA GLY A 45 14.12 1.01 -0.25
C GLY A 45 13.15 -0.17 -0.19
N PHE A 46 11.94 0.00 0.35
CA PHE A 46 10.95 -1.08 0.35
C PHE A 46 10.65 -1.55 -1.08
N LEU A 47 10.65 -2.87 -1.28
CA LEU A 47 10.50 -3.48 -2.59
C LEU A 47 9.07 -3.35 -3.12
N ALA A 48 8.07 -3.48 -2.24
CA ALA A 48 6.68 -3.21 -2.59
C ALA A 48 5.97 -2.47 -1.44
N VAL A 49 5.17 -1.47 -1.82
CA VAL A 49 4.50 -0.58 -0.88
C VAL A 49 3.03 -0.49 -1.25
N MET A 50 2.15 -0.54 -0.25
CA MET A 50 0.74 -0.20 -0.41
C MET A 50 0.28 0.69 0.74
N ALA A 51 -0.28 1.86 0.41
CA ALA A 51 -0.74 2.81 1.40
C ALA A 51 -2.15 3.29 1.07
N GLY A 52 -3.00 3.40 2.09
CA GLY A 52 -4.36 3.88 1.93
C GLY A 52 -5.31 3.53 3.07
N PRO A 53 -6.42 4.27 3.25
CA PRO A 53 -7.36 4.05 4.35
C PRO A 53 -7.94 2.64 4.41
N MET A 54 -8.24 2.04 3.25
CA MET A 54 -8.86 0.71 3.18
C MET A 54 -7.86 -0.44 2.99
N VAL A 55 -6.56 -0.14 2.93
CA VAL A 55 -5.51 -1.17 2.79
C VAL A 55 -5.52 -2.10 4.01
N ARG A 56 -5.22 -3.37 3.79
CA ARG A 56 -4.99 -4.38 4.84
C ARG A 56 -3.76 -5.18 4.49
N SER A 57 -3.21 -5.90 5.46
CA SER A 57 -1.99 -6.70 5.26
C SER A 57 -2.09 -7.69 4.10
N SER A 58 -3.26 -8.32 3.90
CA SER A 58 -3.51 -9.27 2.81
C SER A 58 -4.04 -8.62 1.52
N TYR A 59 -4.39 -7.34 1.55
CA TYR A 59 -5.01 -6.68 0.40
C TYR A 59 -4.01 -6.61 -0.75
N ARG A 60 -4.34 -7.30 -1.86
CA ARG A 60 -3.48 -7.43 -3.05
C ARG A 60 -2.06 -7.96 -2.73
N ALA A 61 -1.93 -8.83 -1.72
CA ALA A 61 -0.65 -9.39 -1.30
C ALA A 61 0.11 -10.11 -2.44
N GLY A 62 -0.58 -10.88 -3.28
CA GLY A 62 0.05 -11.55 -4.42
C GLY A 62 0.71 -10.59 -5.42
N LYS A 63 0.09 -9.43 -5.64
CA LYS A 63 0.64 -8.36 -6.49
C LYS A 63 1.88 -7.72 -5.86
N LEU A 64 1.85 -7.44 -4.56
CA LEU A 64 3.01 -6.90 -3.84
C LEU A 64 4.18 -7.89 -3.83
N TRP A 65 3.89 -9.18 -3.66
CA TRP A 65 4.87 -10.24 -3.76
C TRP A 65 5.51 -10.30 -5.15
N ALA A 66 4.70 -10.32 -6.23
CA ALA A 66 5.21 -10.34 -7.60
C ALA A 66 6.10 -9.12 -7.90
N GLN A 67 5.70 -7.92 -7.44
CA GLN A 67 6.52 -6.71 -7.55
C GLN A 67 7.86 -6.84 -6.82
N ALA A 68 7.86 -7.40 -5.61
CA ALA A 68 9.10 -7.61 -4.85
C ALA A 68 10.02 -8.63 -5.52
N MET A 69 9.47 -9.74 -6.02
CA MET A 69 10.22 -10.76 -6.79
C MET A 69 10.91 -10.15 -8.01
N ARG A 70 10.19 -9.32 -8.79
CA ARG A 70 10.76 -8.58 -9.92
C ARG A 70 11.93 -7.67 -9.50
N LYS A 71 11.76 -6.88 -8.44
CA LYS A 71 12.84 -6.00 -7.96
C LYS A 71 14.06 -6.77 -7.45
N LEU A 72 13.86 -7.98 -6.94
CA LEU A 72 14.94 -8.90 -6.53
C LEU A 72 15.58 -9.64 -7.71
N GLY A 73 15.06 -9.49 -8.94
CA GLY A 73 15.51 -10.26 -10.10
C GLY A 73 15.19 -11.76 -10.00
N ARG A 74 14.20 -12.15 -9.20
CA ARG A 74 13.78 -13.53 -9.01
C ARG A 74 12.68 -13.90 -10.00
N GLU A 75 12.73 -15.14 -10.49
CA GLU A 75 11.71 -15.67 -11.38
C GLU A 75 10.39 -15.89 -10.64
N ILE A 76 9.28 -15.55 -11.30
CA ILE A 76 7.92 -15.85 -10.83
C ILE A 76 7.52 -17.18 -11.46
N PRO A 77 7.18 -18.22 -10.68
CA PRO A 77 6.73 -19.49 -11.21
C PRO A 77 5.55 -19.34 -12.17
N GLU A 78 5.51 -20.17 -13.20
CA GLU A 78 4.50 -20.10 -14.27
C GLU A 78 3.06 -20.05 -13.72
N ASN A 79 2.76 -20.90 -12.73
CA ASN A 79 1.44 -20.97 -12.09
C ASN A 79 1.06 -19.70 -11.30
N LEU A 80 2.01 -18.81 -11.02
CA LEU A 80 1.84 -17.56 -10.28
C LEU A 80 1.98 -16.30 -11.16
N LEU A 81 2.25 -16.43 -12.46
CA LEU A 81 2.38 -15.28 -13.36
C LEU A 81 1.15 -14.36 -13.38
N HIS A 82 -0.04 -14.90 -13.12
CA HIS A 82 -1.28 -14.13 -13.02
C HIS A 82 -1.27 -13.07 -11.90
N LEU A 83 -0.37 -13.19 -10.91
CA LEU A 83 -0.20 -12.21 -9.84
C LEU A 83 0.58 -10.97 -10.31
N ASP A 84 1.35 -11.11 -11.38
CA ASP A 84 2.19 -10.07 -11.98
C ASP A 84 1.36 -9.17 -12.93
N SER A 85 0.29 -8.59 -12.40
CA SER A 85 -0.50 -7.60 -13.14
C SER A 85 0.29 -6.29 -13.29
N ASN A 86 0.46 -5.79 -14.52
CA ASN A 86 1.19 -4.56 -14.88
C ASN A 86 0.62 -3.24 -14.32
N GLN A 87 -0.29 -3.32 -13.36
CA GLN A 87 -0.83 -2.14 -12.68
C GLN A 87 0.11 -1.76 -11.52
N PRO A 88 0.44 -0.49 -11.26
CA PRO A 88 1.23 -0.13 -10.08
C PRO A 88 0.49 -0.47 -8.77
N ALA A 89 1.21 -0.83 -7.70
CA ALA A 89 0.61 -1.07 -6.37
C ALA A 89 0.01 0.19 -5.74
N ARG A 90 0.38 1.38 -6.25
CA ARG A 90 -0.02 2.74 -5.80
C ARG A 90 -1.52 3.09 -5.91
N GLN A 91 -2.40 2.13 -6.15
CA GLN A 91 -3.73 2.43 -6.69
C GLN A 91 -4.77 2.88 -5.66
N GLU A 92 -4.69 2.53 -4.38
CA GLU A 92 -5.79 2.85 -3.46
C GLU A 92 -5.83 4.35 -3.14
N ALA A 93 -4.83 4.88 -2.43
CA ALA A 93 -4.85 6.30 -2.02
C ALA A 93 -4.89 7.28 -3.21
N ALA A 94 -4.11 7.01 -4.28
CA ALA A 94 -4.11 7.87 -5.46
C ALA A 94 -5.47 7.88 -6.18
N SER A 95 -6.18 6.74 -6.24
CA SER A 95 -7.53 6.69 -6.81
C SER A 95 -8.56 7.44 -5.96
N VAL A 96 -8.38 7.45 -4.64
CA VAL A 96 -9.24 8.23 -3.74
C VAL A 96 -9.00 9.72 -3.96
N VAL A 97 -7.74 10.17 -4.02
CA VAL A 97 -7.40 11.57 -4.31
C VAL A 97 -8.00 12.04 -5.63
N ALA A 98 -7.83 11.26 -6.70
CA ALA A 98 -8.37 11.59 -8.02
C ALA A 98 -9.89 11.77 -8.00
N ARG A 99 -10.62 10.85 -7.34
CA ARG A 99 -12.08 10.93 -7.19
C ARG A 99 -12.51 12.15 -6.37
N THR A 100 -11.81 12.46 -5.28
CA THR A 100 -12.13 13.63 -4.44
C THR A 100 -11.91 14.94 -5.20
N GLN A 101 -10.86 15.04 -6.01
CA GLN A 101 -10.61 16.23 -6.83
C GLN A 101 -11.66 16.41 -7.92
N GLN A 102 -12.09 15.32 -8.56
CA GLN A 102 -13.14 15.36 -9.58
C GLN A 102 -14.50 15.79 -8.99
N ALA A 103 -14.85 15.29 -7.81
CA ALA A 103 -16.09 15.67 -7.11
C ALA A 103 -16.09 17.14 -6.65
N ALA A 104 -14.92 17.71 -6.31
CA ALA A 104 -14.81 19.13 -5.92
C ALA A 104 -14.84 20.10 -7.11
N ALA A 105 -14.66 19.60 -8.33
CA ALA A 105 -14.69 20.38 -9.57
C ALA A 105 -16.06 20.33 -10.29
N SER A 106 -17.05 19.66 -9.69
CA SER A 106 -18.43 19.50 -10.17
C SER A 106 -19.40 20.31 -9.31
#